data_AF-A0A060YIP9-F1
#
_entry.id   AF-A0A060YIP9-F1
#
_cell.length_a   1.000
_cell.length_b   1.000
_cell.length_c   1.000
_cell.angle_alpha   90.00
_cell.angle_beta   90.00
_cell.angle_gamma   90.00
#
_symmetry.space_group_name_H-M   'P 1'
#
loop_
_entity.id
_entity.type
_entity.pdbx_description
1 polymer ?
#
loop_
_entity_poly.entity_id
_entity_poly.type
_entity_poly.pdbx_seq_one_letter_code
_entity_poly.pdbx_strand_id
1 'polypeptide(L)'
;MAEYVNKQVIEFNKVSEENRNRLTRSVKTETHLSDGRLRLYRLAVVCFGVLCVLQVTLNISLRLDFFHSNREREQLNGCYNTTIMDLCTERDQCRMNRNQLERERDKVKMDKKQLLERYTALATERDRLRFRVNLLTNEKVVLSSCGTGRVVEGSGMAVPTMRTVLKCPKRWRMLGSSCYFLSTERKTWEESKMDCLARGADLVIINSRQEQVTEGRGREI
;
A
#
# COMPACT_ATOMS: atom_id res chain seq x y z
N MET A 1 -30.52 92.68 98.26
CA MET A 1 -30.94 91.27 98.13
C MET A 1 -31.44 90.92 96.73
N ALA A 2 -32.27 91.74 96.07
CA ALA A 2 -32.78 91.47 94.71
C ALA A 2 -31.71 91.39 93.60
N GLU A 3 -30.64 92.19 93.70
CA GLU A 3 -29.59 92.24 92.67
C GLU A 3 -28.71 90.98 92.62
N TYR A 4 -28.50 90.34 93.77
CA TYR A 4 -27.72 89.11 93.89
C TYR A 4 -28.48 87.90 93.32
N VAL A 5 -29.80 87.85 93.54
CA VAL A 5 -30.67 86.79 92.99
C VAL A 5 -30.75 86.89 91.47
N ASN A 6 -30.88 88.09 90.90
CA ASN A 6 -30.94 88.28 89.45
C ASN A 6 -29.63 87.86 88.75
N LYS A 7 -28.47 88.18 89.35
CA LYS A 7 -27.16 87.75 88.83
C LYS A 7 -27.01 86.23 88.81
N GLN A 8 -27.46 85.55 89.86
CA GLN A 8 -27.43 84.08 89.91
C GLN A 8 -28.36 83.44 88.88
N VAL A 9 -29.56 84.00 88.66
CA VAL A 9 -30.50 83.49 87.66
C VAL A 9 -29.94 83.63 86.25
N ILE A 10 -29.28 84.74 85.93
CA ILE A 10 -28.65 84.97 84.62
C ILE A 10 -27.48 83.99 84.39
N GLU A 11 -26.62 83.80 85.40
CA GLU A 11 -25.54 82.82 85.35
C GLU A 11 -26.07 81.39 85.14
N PHE A 12 -27.11 81.01 85.88
CA PHE A 12 -27.73 79.69 85.75
C PHE A 12 -28.33 79.47 84.36
N ASN A 13 -29.03 80.48 83.81
CA ASN A 13 -29.59 80.40 82.46
C ASN A 13 -28.49 80.31 81.40
N LYS A 14 -27.40 81.07 81.54
CA LYS A 14 -26.24 81.02 80.63
C LYS A 14 -25.56 79.65 80.65
N VAL A 15 -25.34 79.08 81.84
CA VAL A 15 -24.78 77.73 82.01
C VAL A 15 -25.72 76.67 81.42
N SER A 16 -27.03 76.80 81.62
CA SER A 16 -28.04 75.89 81.07
C SER A 16 -28.05 75.90 79.54
N GLU A 17 -27.93 77.09 78.93
CA GLU A 17 -27.94 77.25 77.48
C GLU A 17 -26.63 76.79 76.83
N GLU A 18 -25.49 77.04 77.46
CA GLU A 18 -24.20 76.47 77.03
C GLU A 18 -24.18 74.94 77.12
N ASN A 19 -24.75 74.37 78.19
CA ASN A 19 -24.88 72.92 78.34
C ASN A 19 -25.82 72.33 77.29
N ARG A 20 -26.94 72.99 77.00
CA ARG A 20 -27.87 72.60 75.93
C ARG A 20 -27.18 72.62 74.56
N ASN A 21 -26.45 73.68 74.24
CA ASN A 21 -25.73 73.81 72.97
C ASN A 21 -24.59 72.79 72.81
N ARG A 22 -23.87 72.47 73.90
CA ARG A 22 -22.88 71.37 73.92
C ARG A 22 -23.55 70.02 73.63
N LEU A 23 -24.70 69.76 74.26
CA LEU A 23 -25.45 68.52 74.03
C LEU A 23 -25.91 68.39 72.58
N THR A 24 -26.47 69.45 71.98
CA THR A 24 -26.92 69.44 70.57
C THR A 24 -25.78 69.23 69.59
N ARG A 25 -24.59 69.80 69.86
CA ARG A 25 -23.39 69.56 69.04
C ARG A 25 -22.87 68.13 69.18
N SER A 26 -22.89 67.56 70.39
CA SER A 26 -22.50 66.17 70.63
C SER A 26 -23.43 65.21 69.88
N VAL A 27 -24.74 65.38 70.00
CA VAL A 27 -25.75 64.55 69.31
C VAL A 27 -25.64 64.68 67.78
N LYS A 28 -25.41 65.89 67.25
CA LYS A 28 -25.23 66.09 65.80
C LYS A 28 -23.95 65.43 65.27
N THR A 29 -22.90 65.41 66.08
CA THR A 29 -21.62 64.75 65.73
C THR A 29 -21.77 63.22 65.77
N GLU A 30 -22.48 62.69 66.76
CA GLU A 30 -22.77 61.24 66.87
C GLU A 30 -23.70 60.74 65.75
N THR A 31 -24.74 61.50 65.40
CA THR A 31 -25.68 61.13 64.33
C THR A 31 -25.03 61.16 62.95
N HIS A 32 -24.17 62.13 62.64
CA HIS A 32 -23.48 62.21 61.34
C HIS A 32 -22.38 61.14 61.19
N LEU A 33 -21.72 60.77 62.29
CA LEU A 33 -20.75 59.66 62.33
C LEU A 33 -21.46 58.30 62.17
N SER A 34 -22.68 58.18 62.70
CA SER A 34 -23.54 56.99 62.57
C SER A 34 -24.07 56.80 61.14
N ASP A 35 -24.52 57.88 60.47
CA ASP A 35 -25.01 57.82 59.08
C ASP A 35 -23.89 57.41 58.09
N GLY A 36 -22.68 57.94 58.26
CA GLY A 36 -21.52 57.54 57.45
C GLY A 36 -21.16 56.05 57.60
N ARG A 37 -21.21 55.52 58.83
CA ARG A 37 -20.96 54.09 59.11
C ARG A 37 -22.05 53.19 58.54
N LEU A 38 -23.32 53.61 58.58
CA LEU A 38 -24.44 52.85 58.01
C LEU A 38 -24.35 52.77 56.49
N ARG A 39 -23.91 53.85 55.81
CA ARG A 39 -23.66 53.85 54.35
C ARG A 39 -22.52 52.90 53.96
N LEU A 40 -21.44 52.86 54.74
CA LEU A 40 -20.33 51.93 54.54
C LEU A 40 -20.77 50.47 54.74
N TYR A 41 -21.59 50.19 55.76
CA TYR A 41 -22.14 48.85 55.96
C TYR A 41 -23.07 48.42 54.82
N ARG A 42 -23.93 49.33 54.32
CA ARG A 42 -24.77 49.05 53.13
C ARG A 42 -23.91 48.73 51.90
N LEU A 43 -22.85 49.50 51.64
CA LEU A 43 -21.92 49.22 50.54
C LEU A 43 -21.22 47.87 50.72
N ALA A 44 -20.76 47.55 51.93
CA ALA A 44 -20.13 46.27 52.24
C ALA A 44 -21.08 45.09 51.99
N VAL A 45 -22.35 45.20 52.38
CA VAL A 45 -23.38 44.17 52.13
C VAL A 45 -23.64 44.00 50.63
N VAL A 46 -23.74 45.10 49.87
CA VAL A 46 -23.91 45.04 48.40
C VAL A 46 -22.70 44.38 47.74
N CYS A 47 -21.49 44.78 48.11
CA CYS A 47 -20.26 44.18 47.58
C CYS A 47 -20.17 42.69 47.91
N PHE A 48 -20.45 42.31 49.15
CA PHE A 48 -20.46 40.90 49.56
C PHE A 48 -21.52 40.09 48.80
N GLY A 49 -22.72 40.65 48.62
CA GLY A 49 -23.77 40.03 47.82
C GLY A 49 -23.36 39.81 46.36
N VAL A 50 -22.75 40.81 45.72
CA VAL A 50 -22.21 40.69 44.35
C VAL A 50 -21.11 39.63 44.28
N LEU A 51 -20.19 39.62 45.25
CA LEU A 51 -19.13 38.60 45.32
C LEU A 51 -19.71 37.19 45.47
N CYS A 52 -20.75 37.00 46.29
CA CYS A 52 -21.45 35.72 46.41
C CYS A 52 -22.09 35.29 45.09
N VAL A 53 -22.77 36.20 44.40
CA VAL A 53 -23.38 35.89 43.09
C VAL A 53 -22.30 35.53 42.07
N LEU A 54 -21.23 36.30 41.98
CA LEU A 54 -20.10 36.01 41.10
C LEU A 54 -19.48 34.64 41.42
N GLN A 55 -19.25 34.35 42.70
CA GLN A 55 -18.69 33.07 43.13
C GLN A 55 -19.62 31.89 42.78
N VAL A 56 -20.94 32.05 42.94
CA VAL A 56 -21.93 31.02 42.56
C VAL A 56 -21.94 30.82 41.06
N THR A 57 -22.00 31.90 40.27
CA THR A 57 -21.98 31.82 38.80
C THR A 57 -20.71 31.15 38.30
N LEU A 58 -19.54 31.51 38.83
CA LEU A 58 -18.26 30.90 38.45
C LEU A 58 -18.22 29.41 38.81
N ASN A 59 -18.72 29.01 39.98
CA ASN A 59 -18.78 27.60 40.38
C ASN A 59 -19.72 26.79 39.48
N ILE A 60 -20.88 27.34 39.11
CA ILE A 60 -21.81 26.68 38.20
C ILE A 60 -21.19 26.54 36.82
N SER A 61 -20.62 27.61 36.27
CA SER A 61 -19.94 27.57 34.97
C SER A 61 -18.80 26.56 34.96
N LEU A 62 -17.92 26.60 35.97
CA LEU A 62 -16.80 25.67 36.07
C LEU A 62 -17.27 24.20 36.17
N ARG A 63 -18.35 23.93 36.91
CA ARG A 63 -18.91 22.58 36.98
C ARG A 63 -19.47 22.15 35.63
N LEU A 64 -20.22 23.00 34.94
CA LEU A 64 -20.75 22.69 33.61
C LEU A 64 -19.63 22.42 32.61
N ASP A 65 -18.59 23.25 32.59
CA ASP A 65 -17.41 23.06 31.73
C ASP A 65 -16.68 21.76 32.07
N PHE A 66 -16.49 21.45 33.36
CA PHE A 66 -15.87 20.20 33.79
C PHE A 66 -16.70 18.97 33.38
N PHE A 67 -18.03 19.00 33.56
CA PHE A 67 -18.91 17.92 33.15
C PHE A 67 -18.92 17.71 31.63
N HIS A 68 -18.97 18.80 30.86
CA HIS A 68 -18.90 18.76 29.40
C HIS A 68 -17.57 18.16 28.93
N SER A 69 -16.46 18.72 29.42
CA SER A 69 -15.11 18.25 29.09
C SER A 69 -14.86 16.80 29.52
N ASN A 70 -15.44 16.36 30.65
CA ASN A 70 -15.34 14.96 31.07
C ASN A 70 -16.11 14.03 30.14
N ARG A 71 -17.34 14.41 29.74
CA ARG A 71 -18.15 13.63 28.80
C ARG A 71 -17.50 13.51 27.42
N GLU A 72 -16.95 14.59 26.89
CA GLU A 72 -16.21 14.58 25.61
C GLU A 72 -14.98 13.67 25.69
N ARG A 73 -14.22 13.73 26.79
CA ARG A 73 -13.07 12.82 27.02
C ARG A 73 -13.49 11.36 27.08
N GLU A 74 -14.58 11.04 27.78
CA GLU A 74 -15.10 9.67 27.83
C GLU A 74 -15.56 9.16 26.46
N GLN A 75 -16.26 9.98 25.69
CA GLN A 75 -16.66 9.64 24.31
C GLN A 75 -15.46 9.46 23.38
N LEU A 76 -14.49 10.36 23.46
CA LEU A 76 -13.26 10.29 22.64
C LEU A 76 -12.45 9.04 22.99
N ASN A 77 -12.31 8.72 24.28
CA ASN A 77 -11.65 7.49 24.74
C ASN A 77 -12.39 6.24 24.24
N GLY A 78 -13.72 6.25 24.26
CA GLY A 78 -14.53 5.16 23.70
C GLY A 78 -14.28 4.97 22.20
N CYS A 79 -14.40 6.04 21.42
CA CYS A 79 -14.17 6.02 19.97
C CYS A 79 -12.74 5.57 19.61
N TYR A 80 -11.74 6.10 20.31
CA TYR A 80 -10.34 5.73 20.13
C TYR A 80 -10.10 4.25 20.41
N ASN A 81 -10.63 3.73 21.52
CA ASN A 81 -10.48 2.32 21.88
C ASN A 81 -11.17 1.39 20.88
N THR A 82 -12.38 1.72 20.42
CA THR A 82 -13.08 0.95 19.38
C THR A 82 -12.29 0.95 18.08
N THR A 83 -11.83 2.12 17.62
CA THR A 83 -11.03 2.23 16.39
C THR A 83 -9.75 1.40 16.47
N ILE A 84 -9.08 1.39 17.63
CA ILE A 84 -7.89 0.57 17.85
C ILE A 84 -8.23 -0.91 17.75
N MET A 85 -9.33 -1.35 18.36
CA MET A 85 -9.75 -2.74 18.33
C MET A 85 -10.05 -3.18 16.90
N ASP A 86 -10.80 -2.39 16.14
CA ASP A 86 -11.12 -2.63 14.73
C ASP A 86 -9.83 -2.75 13.89
N LEU A 87 -8.93 -1.77 13.98
CA LEU A 87 -7.65 -1.80 13.29
C LEU A 87 -6.76 -2.99 13.69
N CYS A 88 -6.81 -3.42 14.95
CA CYS A 88 -6.11 -4.62 15.40
C CYS A 88 -6.71 -5.89 14.76
N THR A 89 -8.03 -5.99 14.71
CA THR A 89 -8.71 -7.13 14.05
C THR A 89 -8.44 -7.19 12.55
N GLU A 90 -8.51 -6.06 11.85
CA GLU A 90 -8.20 -5.98 10.42
C GLU A 90 -6.74 -6.35 10.13
N ARG A 91 -5.81 -5.90 10.99
CA ARG A 91 -4.39 -6.25 10.89
C ARG A 91 -4.18 -7.76 11.04
N ASP A 92 -4.83 -8.38 12.02
CA ASP A 92 -4.69 -9.81 12.26
C ASP A 92 -5.34 -10.63 11.13
N GLN A 93 -6.49 -10.20 10.62
CA GLN A 93 -7.10 -10.80 9.44
C GLN A 93 -6.18 -10.72 8.22
N CYS A 94 -5.62 -9.54 7.92
CA CYS A 94 -4.66 -9.36 6.84
C CYS A 94 -3.41 -10.23 7.05
N ARG A 95 -2.92 -10.34 8.28
CA ARG A 95 -1.78 -11.20 8.63
C ARG A 95 -2.07 -12.67 8.32
N MET A 96 -3.26 -13.17 8.67
CA MET A 96 -3.65 -14.55 8.39
C MET A 96 -3.77 -14.81 6.88
N ASN A 97 -4.43 -13.92 6.15
CA ASN A 97 -4.56 -14.02 4.69
C ASN A 97 -3.18 -14.05 4.01
N ARG A 98 -2.25 -13.18 4.43
CA ARG A 98 -0.89 -13.16 3.91
C ARG A 98 -0.17 -14.49 4.16
N ASN A 99 -0.26 -15.03 5.38
CA ASN A 99 0.37 -16.29 5.73
C ASN A 99 -0.21 -17.48 4.93
N GLN A 100 -1.51 -17.44 4.60
CA GLN A 100 -2.15 -18.44 3.75
C GLN A 100 -1.64 -18.36 2.29
N LEU A 101 -1.64 -17.16 1.71
CA LEU A 101 -1.14 -16.94 0.35
C LEU A 101 0.34 -17.35 0.20
N GLU A 102 1.14 -17.18 1.25
CA GLU A 102 2.53 -17.64 1.28
C GLU A 102 2.63 -19.16 1.19
N ARG A 103 1.79 -19.90 1.93
CA ARG A 103 1.73 -21.37 1.84
C ARG A 103 1.30 -21.85 0.45
N GLU A 104 0.30 -21.20 -0.14
CA GLU A 104 -0.16 -21.52 -1.50
C GLU A 104 0.93 -21.24 -2.54
N ARG A 105 1.63 -20.11 -2.42
CA ARG A 105 2.78 -19.77 -3.26
C ARG A 105 3.87 -20.83 -3.16
N ASP A 106 4.22 -21.28 -1.96
CA ASP A 106 5.25 -22.29 -1.76
C ASP A 106 4.84 -23.66 -2.31
N LYS A 107 3.57 -24.03 -2.17
CA LYS A 107 3.01 -25.24 -2.79
C LYS A 107 3.12 -25.18 -4.31
N VAL A 108 2.66 -24.10 -4.94
CA VAL A 108 2.76 -23.90 -6.39
C VAL A 108 4.22 -23.91 -6.85
N LYS A 109 5.13 -23.35 -6.06
CA LYS A 109 6.56 -23.38 -6.35
C LYS A 109 7.11 -24.81 -6.33
N MET A 110 6.66 -25.65 -5.41
CA MET A 110 7.04 -27.07 -5.36
C MET A 110 6.48 -27.84 -6.55
N ASP A 111 5.19 -27.66 -6.85
CA ASP A 111 4.53 -28.31 -7.98
C ASP A 111 5.19 -27.92 -9.31
N LYS A 112 5.58 -26.64 -9.47
CA LYS A 112 6.33 -26.16 -10.64
C LYS A 112 7.68 -26.87 -10.78
N LYS A 113 8.43 -27.07 -9.68
CA LYS A 113 9.70 -27.80 -9.70
C LYS A 113 9.49 -29.25 -10.12
N GLN A 114 8.51 -29.92 -9.52
CA GLN A 114 8.19 -31.30 -9.83
C GLN A 114 7.75 -31.46 -11.30
N LEU A 115 6.95 -30.53 -11.82
CA LEU A 115 6.51 -30.55 -13.21
C LEU A 115 7.69 -30.34 -14.17
N LEU A 116 8.61 -29.44 -13.82
CA LEU A 116 9.81 -29.18 -14.59
C LEU A 116 10.69 -30.44 -14.69
N GLU A 117 10.88 -31.15 -13.58
CA GLU A 117 11.63 -32.42 -13.55
C GLU A 117 10.97 -33.50 -14.43
N ARG A 118 9.64 -33.64 -14.39
CA ARG A 118 8.92 -34.59 -15.26
C ARG A 118 9.05 -34.20 -16.73
N TYR A 119 8.98 -32.91 -17.03
CA TYR A 119 9.09 -32.40 -18.40
C TYR A 119 10.49 -32.68 -18.99
N THR A 120 11.56 -32.44 -18.22
CA THR A 120 12.93 -32.72 -18.69
C THR A 120 13.15 -34.21 -18.90
N ALA A 121 12.65 -35.07 -18.01
CA ALA A 121 12.71 -36.52 -18.20
C ALA A 121 12.00 -36.96 -19.49
N LEU A 122 10.80 -36.45 -19.76
CA LEU A 122 10.08 -36.74 -21.00
C LEU A 122 10.81 -36.22 -22.25
N ALA A 123 11.45 -35.05 -22.17
CA ALA A 123 12.27 -34.55 -23.26
C ALA A 123 13.45 -35.50 -23.56
N THR A 124 14.12 -36.02 -22.54
CA THR A 124 15.21 -37.00 -22.74
C THR A 124 14.73 -38.30 -23.38
N GLU A 125 13.57 -38.83 -22.97
CA GLU A 125 13.01 -40.04 -23.59
C GLU A 125 12.57 -39.79 -25.03
N ARG A 126 11.99 -38.62 -25.33
CA ARG A 126 11.68 -38.21 -26.70
C ARG A 126 12.93 -38.22 -27.58
N ASP A 127 14.01 -37.60 -27.13
CA ASP A 127 15.26 -37.52 -27.89
C ASP A 127 15.91 -38.90 -28.09
N ARG A 128 15.85 -39.75 -27.05
CA ARG A 128 16.29 -41.15 -27.13
C ARG A 128 15.50 -41.95 -28.16
N LEU A 129 14.17 -41.85 -28.17
CA LEU A 129 13.32 -42.52 -29.15
C LEU A 129 13.56 -41.98 -30.56
N ARG A 130 13.72 -40.66 -30.71
CA ARG A 130 14.05 -40.02 -31.99
C ARG A 130 15.37 -40.56 -32.55
N PHE A 131 16.37 -40.72 -31.70
CA PHE A 131 17.64 -41.35 -32.09
C PHE A 131 17.45 -42.79 -32.57
N ARG A 132 16.69 -43.62 -31.83
CA ARG A 132 16.39 -45.01 -32.23
C ARG A 132 15.66 -45.08 -33.58
N VAL A 133 14.67 -44.22 -33.79
CA VAL A 133 13.92 -44.16 -35.05
C VAL A 133 14.86 -43.80 -36.22
N ASN A 134 15.74 -42.83 -36.03
CA ASN A 134 16.73 -42.46 -37.05
C ASN A 134 17.68 -43.63 -37.36
N LEU A 135 18.17 -44.33 -36.34
CA LEU A 135 19.04 -45.50 -36.53
C LEU A 135 18.33 -46.59 -37.36
N LEU A 136 17.11 -46.98 -36.96
CA LEU A 136 16.31 -47.99 -37.67
C LEU A 136 15.92 -47.56 -39.08
N THR A 137 15.66 -46.27 -39.30
CA THR A 137 15.36 -45.73 -40.63
C THR A 137 16.57 -45.85 -41.54
N ASN A 138 17.77 -45.55 -41.04
CA ASN A 138 19.01 -45.70 -41.78
C ASN A 138 19.30 -47.18 -42.11
N GLU A 139 19.14 -48.10 -41.14
CA GLU A 139 19.26 -49.54 -41.39
C GLU A 139 18.28 -50.02 -42.47
N LYS A 140 17.01 -49.57 -42.41
CA LYS A 140 16.02 -49.88 -43.45
C LYS A 140 16.39 -49.32 -44.82
N VAL A 141 16.95 -48.10 -44.91
CA VAL A 141 17.40 -47.52 -46.19
C VAL A 141 18.57 -48.33 -46.77
N VAL A 142 19.52 -48.75 -45.95
CA VAL A 142 20.65 -49.59 -46.39
C VAL A 142 20.16 -50.96 -46.86
N LEU A 143 19.25 -51.60 -46.13
CA LEU A 143 18.66 -52.88 -46.54
C LEU A 143 17.80 -52.75 -47.81
N SER A 144 17.05 -51.65 -47.96
CA SER A 144 16.29 -51.35 -49.18
C SER A 144 17.19 -51.15 -50.40
N SER A 145 18.40 -50.64 -50.22
CA SER A 145 19.40 -50.50 -51.29
C SER A 145 20.04 -51.84 -51.69
N CYS A 146 19.96 -52.87 -50.84
CA CYS A 146 20.53 -54.20 -51.10
C CYS A 146 19.54 -55.15 -51.80
N GLY A 147 18.30 -54.69 -52.09
CA GLY A 147 17.22 -55.52 -52.62
C GLY A 147 16.96 -55.46 -54.13
N THR A 148 17.68 -54.64 -54.91
CA THR A 148 17.44 -54.53 -56.36
C THR A 148 18.75 -54.41 -57.14
N GLY A 149 19.59 -55.42 -57.05
CA GLY A 149 20.67 -55.66 -58.00
C GLY A 149 20.30 -56.80 -58.93
N ARG A 150 19.85 -56.50 -60.15
CA ARG A 150 19.91 -57.47 -61.25
C ARG A 150 21.40 -57.68 -61.56
N VAL A 151 21.92 -58.87 -61.30
CA VAL A 151 23.24 -59.28 -61.77
C VAL A 151 23.18 -59.33 -63.29
N VAL A 152 23.93 -58.44 -63.95
CA VAL A 152 24.30 -58.60 -65.36
C VAL A 152 25.77 -58.98 -65.35
N GLU A 153 26.07 -60.20 -65.78
CA GLU A 153 27.44 -60.67 -66.02
C GLU A 153 28.12 -59.79 -67.08
N GLY A 154 29.31 -59.27 -66.78
CA GLY A 154 30.10 -58.51 -67.74
C GLY A 154 31.23 -57.72 -67.08
N SER A 155 32.43 -58.31 -67.11
CA SER A 155 33.79 -57.76 -67.01
C SER A 155 33.98 -56.25 -66.73
N GLY A 156 34.74 -55.93 -65.67
CA GLY A 156 35.43 -54.64 -65.50
C GLY A 156 35.38 -54.08 -64.09
N MET A 157 36.55 -53.89 -63.46
CA MET A 157 36.69 -53.18 -62.20
C MET A 157 36.17 -51.74 -62.34
N ALA A 158 35.01 -51.46 -61.75
CA ALA A 158 34.58 -50.11 -61.44
C ALA A 158 34.25 -50.05 -59.94
N VAL A 159 35.08 -49.33 -59.19
CA VAL A 159 34.78 -48.94 -57.82
C VAL A 159 33.42 -48.22 -57.82
N PRO A 160 32.43 -48.63 -57.00
CA PRO A 160 31.17 -47.91 -56.93
C PRO A 160 31.45 -46.57 -56.26
N THR A 161 31.64 -45.52 -57.06
CA THR A 161 31.58 -44.16 -56.54
C THR A 161 30.12 -43.90 -56.19
N MET A 162 29.79 -44.08 -54.91
CA MET A 162 28.46 -43.85 -54.37
C MET A 162 28.16 -42.34 -54.41
N ARG A 163 27.78 -41.83 -55.58
CA ARG A 163 27.17 -40.51 -55.72
C ARG A 163 25.71 -40.65 -55.28
N THR A 164 25.49 -40.62 -53.97
CA THR A 164 24.17 -40.32 -53.42
C THR A 164 23.83 -38.89 -53.84
N VAL A 165 23.01 -38.76 -54.88
CA VAL A 165 22.39 -37.48 -55.22
C VAL A 165 21.41 -37.19 -54.09
N LEU A 166 21.87 -36.45 -53.06
CA LEU A 166 20.98 -35.84 -52.09
C LEU A 166 19.96 -35.01 -52.87
N LYS A 167 18.68 -35.38 -52.79
CA LYS A 167 17.59 -34.61 -53.39
C LYS A 167 16.80 -33.99 -52.25
N CYS A 168 16.66 -32.67 -52.27
CA CYS A 168 15.81 -31.98 -51.31
C CYS A 168 14.33 -32.27 -51.58
N PRO A 169 13.46 -32.26 -50.54
CA PRO A 169 12.01 -32.36 -50.72
C PRO A 169 11.48 -31.22 -51.60
N LYS A 170 10.28 -31.40 -52.17
CA LYS A 170 9.65 -30.37 -53.03
C LYS A 170 9.54 -29.04 -52.29
N ARG A 171 9.95 -27.94 -52.95
CA ARG A 171 10.02 -26.56 -52.42
C ARG A 171 11.16 -26.27 -51.42
N TRP A 172 12.08 -27.21 -51.23
CA TRP A 172 13.32 -26.98 -50.47
C TRP A 172 14.47 -26.72 -51.44
N ARG A 173 15.35 -25.79 -51.09
CA ARG A 173 16.53 -25.42 -51.87
C ARG A 173 17.77 -26.05 -51.26
N MET A 174 18.60 -26.66 -52.09
CA MET A 174 19.91 -27.15 -51.65
C MET A 174 20.90 -25.98 -51.59
N LEU A 175 21.53 -25.78 -50.44
CA LEU A 175 22.75 -24.99 -50.33
C LEU A 175 23.83 -25.84 -49.66
N GLY A 176 24.92 -26.08 -50.36
CA GLY A 176 25.98 -27.00 -49.91
C GLY A 176 25.45 -28.43 -49.77
N SER A 177 25.61 -29.01 -48.59
CA SER A 177 25.12 -30.35 -48.23
C SER A 177 23.79 -30.36 -47.49
N SER A 178 23.13 -29.19 -47.36
CA SER A 178 21.90 -29.02 -46.58
C SER A 178 20.73 -28.50 -47.41
N CYS A 179 19.51 -28.85 -46.99
CA CYS A 179 18.27 -28.39 -47.61
C CYS A 179 17.62 -27.30 -46.74
N TYR A 180 17.22 -26.19 -47.38
CA TYR A 180 16.63 -25.03 -46.73
C TYR A 180 15.23 -24.78 -47.27
N PHE A 181 14.31 -24.42 -46.38
CA PHE A 181 12.95 -24.02 -46.73
C PHE A 181 12.76 -22.55 -46.39
N LEU A 182 12.36 -21.76 -47.39
CA LEU A 182 12.07 -20.35 -47.20
C LEU A 182 10.56 -20.16 -47.13
N SER A 183 10.06 -19.77 -45.95
CA SER A 183 8.65 -19.39 -45.78
C SER A 183 8.38 -18.11 -46.57
N THR A 184 7.27 -18.08 -47.30
CA THR A 184 6.75 -16.84 -47.93
C THR A 184 5.86 -16.04 -46.98
N GLU A 185 5.50 -16.60 -45.83
CA GLU A 185 4.66 -16.00 -44.80
C GLU A 185 5.52 -15.32 -43.74
N ARG A 186 5.11 -14.12 -43.32
CA ARG A 186 5.71 -13.43 -42.16
C ARG A 186 5.09 -14.00 -40.88
N LYS A 187 5.95 -14.49 -39.99
CA LYS A 187 5.58 -15.08 -38.69
C LYS A 187 6.47 -14.47 -37.61
N THR A 188 6.02 -14.50 -36.35
CA THR A 188 6.89 -14.21 -35.20
C THR A 188 7.99 -15.26 -35.09
N TRP A 189 9.03 -15.00 -34.30
CA TRP A 189 10.15 -15.94 -34.14
C TRP A 189 9.67 -17.29 -33.58
N GLU A 190 8.82 -17.25 -32.56
CA GLU A 190 8.24 -18.43 -31.92
C GLU A 190 7.36 -19.23 -32.90
N GLU A 191 6.50 -18.55 -33.66
CA GLU A 191 5.66 -19.19 -34.69
C GLU A 191 6.49 -19.80 -35.81
N SER A 192 7.55 -19.11 -36.25
CA SER A 192 8.48 -19.61 -37.27
C SER A 192 9.21 -20.86 -36.79
N LYS A 193 9.65 -20.87 -35.54
CA LYS A 193 10.30 -22.02 -34.91
C LYS A 193 9.35 -23.22 -34.83
N MET A 194 8.10 -22.99 -34.43
CA MET A 194 7.07 -24.04 -34.39
C MET A 194 6.74 -24.57 -35.79
N ASP A 195 6.68 -23.71 -36.82
CA ASP A 195 6.44 -24.11 -38.21
C ASP A 195 7.59 -24.99 -38.76
N CYS A 196 8.85 -24.64 -38.48
CA CYS A 196 10.00 -25.47 -38.83
C CYS A 196 9.93 -26.85 -38.17
N LEU A 197 9.65 -26.88 -36.86
CA LEU A 197 9.52 -28.13 -36.10
C LEU A 197 8.38 -29.01 -36.63
N ALA A 198 7.24 -28.41 -36.99
CA ALA A 198 6.11 -29.12 -37.59
C ALA A 198 6.45 -29.74 -38.95
N ARG A 199 7.39 -29.15 -39.70
CA ARG A 199 7.91 -29.67 -40.98
C ARG A 199 9.08 -30.65 -40.81
N GLY A 200 9.49 -30.93 -39.58
CA GLY A 200 10.61 -31.84 -39.27
C GLY A 200 11.99 -31.21 -39.47
N ALA A 201 12.11 -29.89 -39.42
CA ALA A 201 13.36 -29.16 -39.53
C ALA A 201 13.58 -28.19 -38.36
N ASP A 202 14.76 -27.60 -38.31
CA ASP A 202 15.10 -26.56 -37.33
C ASP A 202 15.14 -25.17 -38.00
N LEU A 203 14.78 -24.15 -37.23
CA LEU A 203 14.84 -22.77 -37.69
C LEU A 203 16.31 -22.34 -37.83
N VAL A 204 16.71 -21.98 -39.04
CA VAL A 204 18.08 -21.51 -39.33
C VAL A 204 18.31 -20.11 -38.75
N ILE A 205 19.44 -19.93 -38.07
CA ILE A 205 19.92 -18.61 -37.61
C ILE A 205 21.11 -18.25 -38.48
N ILE A 206 20.91 -17.29 -39.37
CA ILE A 206 21.94 -16.82 -40.31
C ILE A 206 22.92 -15.93 -39.55
N ASN A 207 24.14 -16.42 -39.30
CA ASN A 207 25.15 -15.72 -38.48
C ASN A 207 26.33 -15.19 -39.31
N SER A 208 26.34 -15.38 -40.63
CA SER A 208 27.47 -14.98 -41.48
C SER A 208 27.06 -14.24 -42.76
N ARG A 209 27.91 -13.30 -43.21
CA ARG A 209 27.71 -12.59 -44.48
C ARG A 209 27.68 -13.52 -45.69
N GLN A 210 28.41 -14.63 -45.67
CA GLN A 210 28.40 -15.62 -46.76
C GLN A 210 27.01 -16.26 -46.94
N GLU A 211 26.30 -16.45 -45.83
CA GLU A 211 24.96 -17.04 -45.77
C GLU A 211 23.87 -16.00 -46.12
N GLN A 212 24.13 -14.71 -45.88
CA GLN A 212 23.24 -13.59 -46.22
C GLN A 212 23.34 -13.14 -47.69
N VAL A 213 24.51 -13.29 -48.34
CA VAL A 213 24.77 -12.77 -49.70
C VAL A 213 24.17 -13.66 -50.82
N THR A 214 23.72 -14.88 -50.51
CA THR A 214 23.00 -15.72 -51.51
C THR A 214 21.52 -15.34 -51.70
N GLU A 215 21.00 -14.38 -50.93
CA GLU A 215 19.66 -13.78 -51.15
C GLU A 215 19.67 -12.54 -52.05
N GLY A 216 20.83 -11.94 -52.33
CA GLY A 216 20.93 -10.67 -53.07
C GLY A 216 21.06 -10.76 -54.59
N ARG A 217 21.00 -11.96 -55.19
CA ARG A 217 21.04 -12.14 -56.66
C ARG A 217 19.76 -12.81 -57.14
N GLY A 218 18.72 -11.99 -57.33
CA GLY A 218 17.51 -12.40 -58.05
C GLY A 218 16.21 -12.16 -57.29
N ARG A 219 15.93 -10.89 -56.99
CA ARG A 219 14.56 -10.31 -56.96
C ARG A 219 14.68 -8.79 -56.77
N GLU A 220 14.76 -8.07 -57.89
CA GLU A 220 14.06 -6.79 -58.00
C GLU A 220 12.58 -7.12 -57.77
N ILE A 221 11.99 -6.72 -56.63
CA ILE A 221 10.89 -5.75 -56.44
C ILE A 221 10.91 -5.37 -54.95
#